data_AF-A0A0D9Y040-F1
#
_entry.id   AF-A0A0D9Y040-F1
#
_cell.length_a   1.000
_cell.length_b   1.000
_cell.length_c   1.000
_cell.angle_alpha   90.00
_cell.angle_beta   90.00
_cell.angle_gamma   90.00
#
_symmetry.space_group_name_H-M   'P 1'
#
loop_
_entity.id
_entity.type
_entity.pdbx_description
1 polymer ?
#
loop_
_entity_poly.entity_id
_entity_poly.type
_entity_poly.pdbx_seq_one_letter_code
_entity_poly.pdbx_strand_id
1 'polypeptide(L)'
;MSAVEAATFAIVLCPLFLVYMFGLYISAGLSLWRLKQHDYGNTNGDATKANLKPALDLLYSLALAQGVLFGYRFICYSWKRDFAKDVVSEYLFDELAATSVYKYVHDTRIGCEKNPSFAKERNFITYAVDLLQSEGSPENYLNGIRIMDTLIGAPRRKGIVLSKQFKCIDCKWYSFSWEDVQSFIQQNIMIRGLLIHSSSSSHILHKLLLSLDSTSPYDTEIRGRAARIVAHLADGIHLEQFPRGIHCIASLLNTCEEQPLLEPFERDWLLRTFGKSKIHESAHLFILPPSDLEEDCIKKKNKREKEDGDSELVTQGLRILKKLAANEENCRIISNTQGLLSKIMAPVTSDLLHQFDHGAWSDVVRESLRVMRQLVNATGETGTMLLEIISGNKEAMATVERILRCDFCKNSYPQLHKQAIRILIEMDASSTMSTGCRESIVKTLVGIFIDEGNVSGLRQFAGEKLATLCLQSRTSAKIVLQAHDDVIGNLTNILGQVKSKSSIPAAKYTGNFFFFGELADRGNKYRISASNRIHNNHRIIAAQVLEGICIHHSNDNDECLKEVMVDVMHKITKSVNSQCNPWRLKL
;
A
#
# COMPACT_ATOMS: atom_id res chain seq x y z
N MET A 1 -8.55 -44.72 33.72
CA MET A 1 -8.44 -45.95 32.91
C MET A 1 -7.59 -46.93 33.69
N SER A 2 -8.15 -48.05 34.12
CA SER A 2 -7.38 -49.08 34.84
C SER A 2 -6.35 -49.71 33.90
N ALA A 3 -5.25 -50.27 34.44
CA ALA A 3 -4.21 -50.89 33.61
C ALA A 3 -4.75 -52.01 32.70
N VAL A 4 -5.83 -52.67 33.13
CA VAL A 4 -6.54 -53.70 32.37
C VAL A 4 -7.34 -53.11 31.21
N GLU A 5 -8.00 -51.97 31.40
CA GLU A 5 -8.69 -51.24 30.32
C GLU A 5 -7.69 -50.72 29.28
N ALA A 6 -6.53 -50.19 29.71
CA ALA A 6 -5.47 -49.75 28.81
C ALA A 6 -4.88 -50.92 28.00
N ALA A 7 -4.66 -52.07 28.63
CA ALA A 7 -4.20 -53.28 27.97
C ALA A 7 -5.25 -53.81 26.97
N THR A 8 -6.53 -53.78 27.33
CA THR A 8 -7.63 -54.22 26.45
C THR A 8 -7.76 -53.30 25.24
N PHE A 9 -7.65 -51.98 25.45
CA PHE A 9 -7.63 -50.99 24.39
C PHE A 9 -6.43 -51.21 23.43
N ALA A 10 -5.23 -51.41 23.97
CA ALA A 10 -4.04 -51.65 23.14
C ALA A 10 -4.07 -53.00 22.40
N ILE A 11 -4.53 -54.08 23.03
CA ILE A 11 -4.48 -55.43 22.45
C ILE A 11 -5.61 -55.66 21.45
N VAL A 12 -6.79 -55.06 21.65
CA VAL A 12 -7.95 -55.28 20.78
C VAL A 12 -8.11 -54.14 19.76
N LEU A 13 -8.04 -52.88 20.20
CA LEU A 13 -8.34 -51.76 19.31
C LEU A 13 -7.15 -51.37 18.42
N CYS A 14 -5.89 -51.54 18.83
CA CYS A 14 -4.78 -51.27 17.92
C CYS A 14 -4.73 -52.24 16.72
N PRO A 15 -4.86 -53.57 16.90
CA PRO A 15 -4.92 -54.47 15.75
C PRO A 15 -6.17 -54.27 14.89
N LEU A 16 -7.33 -54.00 15.51
CA LEU A 16 -8.54 -53.64 14.75
C LEU A 16 -8.36 -52.37 13.95
N PHE A 17 -7.72 -51.34 14.52
CA PHE A 17 -7.37 -50.11 13.82
C PHE A 17 -6.39 -50.37 12.68
N LEU A 18 -5.37 -51.19 12.89
CA LEU A 18 -4.42 -51.57 11.84
C LEU A 18 -5.10 -52.36 10.71
N VAL A 19 -5.97 -53.30 11.03
CA VAL A 19 -6.74 -54.06 10.02
C VAL A 19 -7.75 -53.16 9.32
N TYR A 20 -8.36 -52.21 10.01
CA TYR A 20 -9.29 -51.26 9.40
C TYR A 20 -8.57 -50.28 8.46
N MET A 21 -7.42 -49.76 8.87
CA MET A 21 -6.65 -48.78 8.10
C MET A 21 -5.84 -49.41 6.97
N PHE A 22 -5.28 -50.61 7.19
CA PHE A 22 -4.38 -51.27 6.26
C PHE A 22 -4.95 -52.54 5.62
N GLY A 23 -6.13 -53.00 6.02
CA GLY A 23 -6.72 -54.26 5.55
C GLY A 23 -6.85 -54.34 4.04
N LEU A 24 -7.17 -53.22 3.36
CA LEU A 24 -7.24 -53.15 1.89
C LEU A 24 -5.85 -53.23 1.22
N TYR A 25 -4.80 -52.74 1.88
CA TYR A 25 -3.42 -52.90 1.38
C TYR A 25 -2.91 -54.32 1.61
N ILE A 26 -3.22 -54.90 2.77
CA ILE A 26 -2.88 -56.29 3.10
C ILE A 26 -3.60 -57.25 2.13
N SER A 27 -4.90 -57.05 1.89
CA SER A 27 -5.67 -57.90 0.97
C SER A 27 -5.17 -57.79 -0.47
N ALA A 28 -4.80 -56.59 -0.93
CA ALA A 28 -4.19 -56.40 -2.24
C ALA A 28 -2.82 -57.09 -2.35
N GLY A 29 -1.96 -56.96 -1.32
CA GLY A 29 -0.67 -57.64 -1.27
C GLY A 29 -0.79 -59.16 -1.28
N LEU A 30 -1.71 -59.72 -0.47
CA LEU A 30 -2.01 -61.15 -0.47
C LEU A 30 -2.58 -61.63 -1.81
N SER A 31 -3.47 -60.84 -2.42
CA SER A 31 -4.07 -61.17 -3.71
C SER A 31 -3.03 -61.15 -4.83
N LEU A 32 -2.14 -60.16 -4.87
CA LEU A 32 -1.01 -60.10 -5.80
C LEU A 32 -0.06 -61.30 -5.60
N TRP A 33 0.23 -61.65 -4.34
CA TRP A 33 1.08 -62.78 -4.01
C TRP A 33 0.49 -64.10 -4.51
N ARG A 34 -0.80 -64.34 -4.24
CA ARG A 34 -1.52 -65.52 -4.72
C ARG A 34 -1.57 -65.54 -6.26
N LEU A 35 -2.00 -64.46 -6.91
CA LEU A 35 -2.01 -64.34 -8.37
C LEU A 35 -0.64 -64.58 -9.01
N LYS A 36 0.47 -64.37 -8.29
CA LYS A 36 1.81 -64.70 -8.81
C LYS A 36 2.12 -66.19 -8.67
N GLN A 37 1.74 -66.82 -7.56
CA GLN A 37 2.03 -68.23 -7.28
C GLN A 37 1.12 -69.20 -8.07
N HIS A 38 -0.13 -68.83 -8.35
CA HIS A 38 -1.13 -69.69 -9.02
C HIS A 38 -1.28 -71.09 -8.40
N ASP A 39 -1.01 -71.23 -7.10
CA ASP A 39 -0.92 -72.52 -6.38
C ASP A 39 -2.28 -73.00 -5.82
N TYR A 40 -3.38 -72.47 -6.35
CA TYR A 40 -4.74 -72.71 -5.86
C TYR A 40 -5.65 -73.37 -6.91
N GLY A 41 -6.73 -73.98 -6.44
CA GLY A 41 -7.74 -74.61 -7.31
C GLY A 41 -7.35 -75.99 -7.85
N ASN A 42 -6.50 -76.74 -7.14
CA ASN A 42 -6.22 -78.14 -7.50
C ASN A 42 -7.51 -78.97 -7.42
N THR A 43 -7.95 -79.50 -8.57
CA THR A 43 -9.27 -80.13 -8.69
C THR A 43 -9.26 -81.64 -8.50
N ASN A 44 -8.12 -82.34 -8.38
CA ASN A 44 -8.05 -83.80 -8.20
C ASN A 44 -9.04 -84.64 -9.06
N GLY A 45 -9.44 -84.15 -10.24
CA GLY A 45 -10.43 -84.80 -11.10
C GLY A 45 -11.91 -84.61 -10.72
N ASP A 46 -12.22 -83.79 -9.71
CA ASP A 46 -13.58 -83.46 -9.26
C ASP A 46 -14.24 -82.44 -10.21
N ALA A 47 -15.18 -82.92 -11.02
CA ALA A 47 -15.93 -82.13 -11.99
C ALA A 47 -16.71 -80.96 -11.33
N THR A 48 -17.04 -81.06 -10.04
CA THR A 48 -17.73 -79.98 -9.31
C THR A 48 -16.85 -78.76 -9.04
N LYS A 49 -15.52 -78.90 -9.17
CA LYS A 49 -14.52 -77.84 -8.91
C LYS A 49 -13.93 -77.24 -10.19
N ALA A 50 -14.47 -77.56 -11.36
CA ALA A 50 -13.97 -77.07 -12.65
C ALA A 50 -13.88 -75.52 -12.71
N ASN A 51 -14.78 -74.82 -12.03
CA ASN A 51 -14.82 -73.35 -11.99
C ASN A 51 -14.02 -72.74 -10.82
N LEU A 52 -13.40 -73.54 -9.95
CA LEU A 52 -12.76 -73.06 -8.72
C LEU A 52 -11.55 -72.16 -9.02
N LYS A 53 -10.69 -72.57 -9.95
CA LYS A 53 -9.51 -71.78 -10.31
C LYS A 53 -9.87 -70.46 -11.01
N PRO A 54 -10.71 -70.44 -12.07
CA PRO A 54 -11.19 -69.18 -12.66
C PRO A 54 -11.91 -68.25 -11.68
N ALA A 55 -12.70 -68.81 -10.75
CA ALA A 55 -13.38 -68.00 -9.73
C ALA A 55 -12.40 -67.35 -8.74
N LEU A 56 -11.35 -68.08 -8.32
CA LEU A 56 -10.30 -67.54 -7.45
C LEU A 56 -9.44 -66.50 -8.17
N ASP A 57 -9.12 -66.72 -9.45
CA ASP A 57 -8.42 -65.72 -10.28
C ASP A 57 -9.21 -64.41 -10.37
N LEU A 58 -10.52 -64.49 -10.59
CA LEU A 58 -11.40 -63.32 -10.59
C LEU A 58 -11.45 -62.65 -9.21
N LEU A 59 -11.59 -63.43 -8.13
CA LEU A 59 -11.66 -62.91 -6.76
C LEU A 59 -10.39 -62.15 -6.37
N TYR A 60 -9.22 -62.75 -6.58
CA TYR A 60 -7.94 -62.10 -6.28
C TYR A 60 -7.70 -60.89 -7.19
N SER A 61 -8.09 -60.96 -8.47
CA SER A 61 -7.99 -59.81 -9.39
C SER A 61 -8.87 -58.65 -8.94
N LEU A 62 -10.10 -58.92 -8.48
CA LEU A 62 -11.02 -57.92 -7.95
C LEU A 62 -10.46 -57.29 -6.66
N ALA A 63 -9.97 -58.10 -5.72
CA ALA A 63 -9.39 -57.62 -4.47
C ALA A 63 -8.13 -56.77 -4.70
N LEU A 64 -7.27 -57.17 -5.65
CA LEU A 64 -6.12 -56.38 -6.08
C LEU A 64 -6.55 -55.05 -6.70
N ALA A 65 -7.51 -55.06 -7.63
CA ALA A 65 -8.04 -53.85 -8.26
C ALA A 65 -8.67 -52.90 -7.22
N GLN A 66 -9.43 -53.42 -6.27
CA GLN A 66 -10.02 -52.65 -5.18
C GLN A 66 -8.95 -51.98 -4.30
N GLY A 67 -7.89 -52.70 -3.92
CA GLY A 67 -6.81 -52.11 -3.13
C GLY A 67 -5.97 -51.09 -3.90
N VAL A 68 -5.74 -51.31 -5.21
CA VAL A 68 -5.09 -50.30 -6.07
C VAL A 68 -5.93 -49.03 -6.18
N LEU A 69 -7.24 -49.16 -6.42
CA LEU A 69 -8.17 -48.01 -6.46
C LEU A 69 -8.24 -47.28 -5.12
N PHE A 70 -8.25 -48.02 -4.01
CA PHE A 70 -8.20 -47.44 -2.68
C PHE A 70 -6.88 -46.69 -2.43
N GLY A 71 -5.75 -47.28 -2.80
CA GLY A 71 -4.42 -46.66 -2.70
C GLY A 71 -4.34 -45.37 -3.53
N TYR A 72 -4.83 -45.40 -4.76
CA TYR A 72 -4.93 -44.21 -5.61
C TYR A 72 -5.77 -43.12 -4.95
N ARG A 73 -6.96 -43.46 -4.43
CA ARG A 73 -7.85 -42.52 -3.73
C ARG A 73 -7.19 -41.92 -2.48
N PHE A 74 -6.46 -42.73 -1.71
CA PHE A 74 -5.75 -42.29 -0.52
C PHE A 74 -4.59 -41.33 -0.84
N ILE A 75 -3.80 -41.64 -1.86
CA ILE A 75 -2.71 -40.77 -2.34
C ILE A 75 -3.29 -39.45 -2.84
N CYS A 76 -4.35 -39.48 -3.66
CA CYS A 76 -5.02 -38.27 -4.13
C CYS A 76 -5.58 -37.41 -2.98
N TYR A 77 -6.14 -38.04 -1.93
CA TYR A 77 -6.63 -37.32 -0.75
C TYR A 77 -5.49 -36.64 0.03
N SER A 78 -4.38 -37.34 0.24
CA SER A 78 -3.21 -36.78 0.94
C SER A 78 -2.58 -35.63 0.14
N TRP A 79 -2.34 -35.83 -1.16
CA TRP A 79 -1.83 -34.79 -2.05
C TRP A 79 -2.72 -33.55 -2.09
N LYS A 80 -4.05 -33.72 -2.02
CA LYS A 80 -4.99 -32.60 -1.95
C LYS A 80 -4.69 -31.67 -0.77
N ARG A 81 -4.47 -32.26 0.41
CA ARG A 81 -4.23 -31.52 1.65
C ARG A 81 -2.88 -30.82 1.60
N ASP A 82 -1.85 -31.52 1.12
CA ASP A 82 -0.50 -30.96 1.07
C ASP A 82 -0.40 -29.86 0.01
N PHE A 83 -1.02 -30.03 -1.16
CA PHE A 83 -1.14 -28.98 -2.18
C PHE A 83 -1.85 -27.72 -1.64
N ALA A 84 -2.97 -27.87 -0.92
CA ALA A 84 -3.66 -26.73 -0.34
C ALA A 84 -2.81 -26.01 0.73
N LYS A 85 -2.02 -26.76 1.53
CA LYS A 85 -1.07 -26.18 2.49
C LYS A 85 0.03 -25.39 1.80
N ASP A 86 0.58 -25.93 0.71
CA ASP A 86 1.62 -25.25 -0.06
C ASP A 86 1.11 -23.91 -0.60
N VAL A 87 -0.11 -23.88 -1.17
CA VAL A 87 -0.74 -22.63 -1.64
C VAL A 87 -1.00 -21.65 -0.49
N VAL A 88 -1.49 -22.12 0.66
CA VAL A 88 -1.74 -21.30 1.84
C VAL A 88 -0.44 -20.64 2.34
N SER A 89 0.65 -21.40 2.38
CA SER A 89 1.96 -20.89 2.81
C SER A 89 2.56 -19.93 1.79
N GLU A 90 2.49 -20.26 0.50
CA GLU A 90 3.10 -19.48 -0.59
C GLU A 90 2.48 -18.08 -0.73
N TYR A 91 1.15 -17.99 -0.58
CA TYR A 91 0.41 -16.73 -0.67
C TYR A 91 0.14 -16.07 0.68
N LEU A 92 0.59 -16.68 1.79
CA LEU A 92 0.40 -16.21 3.16
C LEU A 92 -1.09 -15.96 3.46
N PHE A 93 -1.93 -16.97 3.18
CA PHE A 93 -3.34 -16.97 3.55
C PHE A 93 -3.46 -17.03 5.08
N ASP A 94 -4.26 -16.13 5.65
CA ASP A 94 -4.68 -16.25 7.06
C ASP A 94 -5.59 -17.47 7.26
N GLU A 95 -5.85 -17.84 8.51
CA GLU A 95 -6.61 -19.05 8.86
C GLU A 95 -8.00 -19.09 8.21
N LEU A 96 -8.69 -17.95 8.18
CA LEU A 96 -10.03 -17.82 7.60
C LEU A 96 -9.99 -17.97 6.08
N ALA A 97 -9.03 -17.32 5.42
CA ALA A 97 -8.86 -17.39 3.99
C ALA A 97 -8.29 -18.75 3.53
N ALA A 98 -7.50 -19.43 4.37
CA ALA A 98 -6.99 -20.78 4.12
C ALA A 98 -8.13 -21.80 3.95
N THR A 99 -9.20 -21.66 4.74
CA THR A 99 -10.42 -22.47 4.61
C THR A 99 -11.02 -22.37 3.19
N SER A 100 -10.92 -21.20 2.56
CA SER A 100 -11.39 -20.98 1.18
C SER A 100 -10.54 -21.72 0.13
N VAL A 101 -9.23 -21.90 0.38
CA VAL A 101 -8.34 -22.71 -0.48
C VAL A 101 -8.75 -24.18 -0.43
N TYR A 102 -8.99 -24.73 0.76
CA TYR A 102 -9.46 -26.11 0.91
C TYR A 102 -10.82 -26.34 0.24
N LYS A 103 -11.72 -25.34 0.32
CA LYS A 103 -13.03 -25.34 -0.34
C LYS A 103 -12.88 -25.35 -1.86
N TYR A 104 -12.03 -24.50 -2.44
CA TYR A 104 -11.73 -24.51 -3.87
C TYR A 104 -11.28 -25.87 -4.38
N VAL A 105 -10.31 -26.50 -3.70
CA VAL A 105 -9.81 -27.82 -4.12
C VAL A 105 -10.90 -28.89 -3.93
N HIS A 106 -11.77 -28.76 -2.92
CA HIS A 106 -12.91 -29.66 -2.74
C HIS A 106 -13.94 -29.53 -3.87
N ASP A 107 -14.40 -28.32 -4.15
CA ASP A 107 -15.42 -28.04 -5.16
C ASP A 107 -14.92 -28.40 -6.56
N THR A 108 -13.64 -28.12 -6.83
CA THR A 108 -12.99 -28.50 -8.10
C THR A 108 -12.97 -30.01 -8.27
N ARG A 109 -12.66 -30.77 -7.21
CA ARG A 109 -12.72 -32.24 -7.24
C ARG A 109 -14.13 -32.74 -7.51
N ILE A 110 -15.14 -32.25 -6.79
CA ILE A 110 -16.54 -32.66 -7.00
C ILE A 110 -16.97 -32.38 -8.44
N GLY A 111 -16.60 -31.23 -8.99
CA GLY A 111 -16.87 -30.90 -10.38
C GLY A 111 -16.16 -31.85 -11.35
N CYS A 112 -14.89 -32.19 -11.11
CA CYS A 112 -14.13 -33.14 -11.92
C CYS A 112 -14.69 -34.57 -11.87
N GLU A 113 -15.21 -35.00 -10.71
CA GLU A 113 -15.87 -36.31 -10.55
C GLU A 113 -17.13 -36.40 -11.42
N LYS A 114 -17.83 -35.28 -11.65
CA LYS A 114 -18.98 -35.22 -12.55
C LYS A 114 -18.59 -35.05 -14.01
N ASN A 115 -17.59 -34.22 -14.29
CA ASN A 115 -17.09 -33.95 -15.62
C ASN A 115 -15.57 -33.67 -15.58
N PRO A 116 -14.71 -34.54 -16.17
CA PRO A 116 -13.26 -34.34 -16.18
C PRO A 116 -12.81 -33.00 -16.79
N SER A 117 -13.58 -32.40 -17.71
CA SER A 117 -13.22 -31.10 -18.30
C SER A 117 -13.48 -29.90 -17.38
N PHE A 118 -14.10 -30.12 -16.21
CA PHE A 118 -14.48 -29.06 -15.27
C PHE A 118 -13.31 -28.19 -14.80
N ALA A 119 -12.10 -28.74 -14.69
CA ALA A 119 -10.92 -28.00 -14.25
C ALA A 119 -10.34 -27.07 -15.33
N LYS A 120 -10.63 -27.28 -16.61
CA LYS A 120 -9.92 -26.62 -17.72
C LYS A 120 -10.18 -25.10 -17.78
N GLU A 121 -11.33 -24.65 -17.31
CA GLU A 121 -11.75 -23.24 -17.34
C GLU A 121 -11.74 -22.57 -15.95
N ARG A 122 -11.27 -23.29 -14.92
CA ARG A 122 -11.27 -22.80 -13.55
C ARG A 122 -9.86 -22.52 -13.04
N ASN A 123 -9.68 -21.34 -12.50
CA ASN A 123 -8.56 -21.01 -11.63
C ASN A 123 -9.10 -20.35 -10.36
N PHE A 124 -8.21 -20.05 -9.42
CA PHE A 124 -8.62 -19.55 -8.12
C PHE A 124 -9.25 -18.14 -8.19
N ILE A 125 -8.87 -17.33 -9.19
CA ILE A 125 -9.48 -16.01 -9.44
C ILE A 125 -10.90 -16.19 -9.99
N THR A 126 -11.10 -17.04 -11.01
CA THR A 126 -12.46 -17.26 -11.57
C THR A 126 -13.38 -17.90 -10.54
N TYR A 127 -12.88 -18.81 -9.70
CA TYR A 127 -13.63 -19.34 -8.56
C TYR A 127 -14.04 -18.24 -7.56
N ALA A 128 -13.14 -17.32 -7.21
CA ALA A 128 -13.47 -16.22 -6.32
C ALA A 128 -14.51 -15.26 -6.95
N VAL A 129 -14.45 -15.04 -8.26
CA VAL A 129 -15.47 -14.27 -9.01
C VAL A 129 -16.83 -14.97 -8.97
N ASP A 130 -16.90 -16.29 -9.22
CA ASP A 130 -18.13 -17.09 -9.12
C ASP A 130 -18.76 -16.97 -7.71
N LEU A 131 -17.91 -17.04 -6.68
CA LEU A 131 -18.32 -16.90 -5.29
C LEU A 131 -18.89 -15.51 -4.98
N LEU A 132 -18.29 -14.44 -5.52
CA LEU A 132 -18.78 -13.07 -5.36
C LEU A 132 -20.13 -12.85 -6.04
N GLN A 133 -20.32 -13.47 -7.22
CA GLN A 133 -21.56 -13.41 -7.99
C GLN A 133 -22.69 -14.24 -7.40
N SER A 134 -22.37 -15.30 -6.66
CA SER A 134 -23.36 -16.23 -6.09
C SER A 134 -24.44 -15.49 -5.29
N GLU A 135 -25.69 -15.63 -5.73
CA GLU A 135 -26.85 -15.10 -5.04
C GLU A 135 -27.25 -16.01 -3.87
N GLY A 136 -27.76 -15.43 -2.78
CA GLY A 136 -28.35 -16.19 -1.67
C GLY A 136 -27.38 -16.88 -0.71
N SER A 137 -26.06 -16.81 -0.90
CA SER A 137 -25.07 -17.36 0.05
C SER A 137 -24.11 -16.28 0.57
N PRO A 138 -24.34 -15.76 1.79
CA PRO A 138 -23.39 -14.87 2.46
C PRO A 138 -22.00 -15.51 2.61
N GLU A 139 -21.93 -16.82 2.90
CA GLU A 139 -20.68 -17.53 3.08
C GLU A 139 -19.83 -17.57 1.79
N ASN A 140 -20.47 -17.80 0.64
CA ASN A 140 -19.76 -17.76 -0.65
C ASN A 140 -19.20 -16.37 -0.90
N TYR A 141 -19.98 -15.32 -0.65
CA TYR A 141 -19.52 -13.95 -0.79
C TYR A 141 -18.31 -13.64 0.11
N LEU A 142 -18.34 -14.05 1.37
CA LEU A 142 -17.24 -13.89 2.33
C LEU A 142 -15.97 -14.61 1.88
N ASN A 143 -16.09 -15.86 1.42
CA ASN A 143 -14.97 -16.63 0.88
C ASN A 143 -14.39 -15.94 -0.37
N GLY A 144 -15.26 -15.44 -1.27
CA GLY A 144 -14.85 -14.66 -2.44
C GLY A 144 -14.05 -13.41 -2.06
N ILE A 145 -14.51 -12.63 -1.07
CA ILE A 145 -13.78 -11.47 -0.55
C ILE A 145 -12.41 -11.87 0.00
N ARG A 146 -12.34 -12.91 0.85
CA ARG A 146 -11.09 -13.35 1.49
C ARG A 146 -10.04 -13.80 0.47
N ILE A 147 -10.47 -14.53 -0.56
CA ILE A 147 -9.60 -14.93 -1.66
C ILE A 147 -9.10 -13.70 -2.42
N MET A 148 -10.01 -12.82 -2.84
CA MET A 148 -9.65 -11.64 -3.65
C MET A 148 -8.72 -10.68 -2.90
N ASP A 149 -9.03 -10.35 -1.65
CA ASP A 149 -8.18 -9.49 -0.81
C ASP A 149 -6.78 -10.09 -0.64
N THR A 150 -6.69 -11.43 -0.51
CA THR A 150 -5.39 -12.10 -0.39
C THR A 150 -4.59 -12.09 -1.67
N LEU A 151 -5.21 -12.39 -2.81
CA LEU A 151 -4.52 -12.35 -4.10
C LEU A 151 -4.02 -10.94 -4.44
N ILE A 152 -4.83 -9.92 -4.19
CA ILE A 152 -4.45 -8.51 -4.39
C ILE A 152 -3.33 -8.09 -3.42
N GLY A 153 -3.36 -8.58 -2.18
CA GLY A 153 -2.40 -8.24 -1.13
C GLY A 153 -1.08 -9.03 -1.15
N ALA A 154 -1.01 -10.14 -1.87
CA ALA A 154 0.12 -11.07 -1.84
C ALA A 154 1.51 -10.43 -2.07
N PRO A 155 1.70 -9.50 -3.05
CA PRO A 155 2.99 -8.85 -3.26
C PRO A 155 3.46 -8.04 -2.04
N ARG A 156 2.52 -7.36 -1.36
CA ARG A 156 2.82 -6.55 -0.17
C ARG A 156 3.20 -7.44 1.01
N ARG A 157 2.48 -8.55 1.23
CA ARG A 157 2.75 -9.47 2.34
C ARG A 157 4.12 -10.13 2.19
N LYS A 158 4.47 -10.61 0.99
CA LYS A 158 5.82 -11.14 0.71
C LYS A 158 6.90 -10.08 0.96
N GLY A 159 6.70 -8.84 0.49
CA GLY A 159 7.63 -7.74 0.74
C GLY A 159 7.83 -7.40 2.22
N ILE A 160 6.75 -7.44 3.03
CA ILE A 160 6.80 -7.17 4.47
C ILE A 160 7.45 -8.32 5.25
N VAL A 161 7.18 -9.58 4.88
CA VAL A 161 7.82 -10.73 5.53
C VAL A 161 9.33 -10.71 5.28
N LEU A 162 9.74 -10.44 4.03
CA LEU A 162 11.15 -10.27 3.69
C LEU A 162 11.77 -9.08 4.45
N SER A 163 11.10 -7.93 4.54
CA SER A 163 11.66 -6.77 5.25
C SER A 163 11.78 -6.96 6.77
N LYS A 164 10.88 -7.72 7.40
CA LYS A 164 10.97 -8.05 8.83
C LYS A 164 12.09 -9.06 9.14
N GLN A 165 12.40 -9.96 8.21
CA GLN A 165 13.43 -10.98 8.37
C GLN A 165 14.85 -10.41 8.16
N PHE A 166 14.98 -9.32 7.39
CA PHE A 166 16.24 -8.63 7.13
C PHE A 166 16.32 -7.29 7.88
N LYS A 167 16.56 -7.35 9.20
CA LYS A 167 16.93 -6.17 10.02
C LYS A 167 18.42 -5.82 9.97
N CYS A 168 19.23 -6.59 9.24
CA CYS A 168 20.66 -6.32 9.08
C CYS A 168 20.87 -5.39 7.89
N ILE A 169 21.53 -4.26 8.15
CA ILE A 169 21.86 -3.21 7.17
C ILE A 169 22.80 -3.73 6.06
N ASP A 170 23.42 -4.90 6.23
CA ASP A 170 24.36 -5.52 5.28
C ASP A 170 23.80 -6.75 4.52
N CYS A 171 22.48 -6.89 4.38
CA CYS A 171 21.93 -7.90 3.50
C CYS A 171 21.75 -7.33 2.09
N LYS A 172 22.64 -7.75 1.17
CA LYS A 172 22.47 -7.66 -0.28
C LYS A 172 21.01 -7.93 -0.64
N TRP A 173 20.37 -6.96 -1.30
CA TRP A 173 19.03 -7.05 -1.87
C TRP A 173 18.85 -8.41 -2.56
N TYR A 174 18.08 -9.31 -1.97
CA TYR A 174 17.62 -10.49 -2.70
C TYR A 174 16.71 -9.95 -3.79
N SER A 175 17.09 -10.15 -5.05
CA SER A 175 16.29 -9.73 -6.19
C SER A 175 14.98 -10.50 -6.15
N PHE A 176 13.89 -9.78 -5.90
CA PHE A 176 12.56 -10.21 -6.30
C PHE A 176 12.66 -10.67 -7.77
N SER A 177 12.39 -11.95 -8.07
CA SER A 177 12.59 -12.47 -9.41
C SER A 177 11.66 -11.74 -10.37
N TRP A 178 12.16 -11.38 -11.57
CA TRP A 178 11.30 -10.78 -12.60
C TRP A 178 10.13 -11.69 -12.98
N GLU A 179 10.26 -13.00 -12.80
CA GLU A 179 9.19 -13.99 -13.00
C GLU A 179 8.05 -13.82 -11.99
N ASP A 180 8.37 -13.54 -10.72
CA ASP A 180 7.38 -13.25 -9.69
C ASP A 180 6.63 -11.95 -10.00
N VAL A 181 7.36 -10.90 -10.42
CA VAL A 181 6.75 -9.63 -10.85
C VAL A 181 5.77 -9.86 -12.00
N GLN A 182 6.17 -10.63 -13.01
CA GLN A 182 5.35 -10.91 -14.18
C GLN A 182 4.09 -11.70 -13.80
N SER A 183 4.21 -12.72 -12.95
CA SER A 183 3.08 -13.48 -12.43
C SER A 183 2.08 -12.57 -11.70
N PHE A 184 2.55 -11.67 -10.84
CA PHE A 184 1.69 -10.70 -10.14
C PHE A 184 1.04 -9.69 -11.09
N ILE A 185 1.75 -9.22 -12.11
CA ILE A 185 1.17 -8.33 -13.13
C ILE A 185 0.05 -9.06 -13.87
N GLN A 186 0.28 -10.30 -14.29
CA GLN A 186 -0.72 -11.10 -15.00
C GLN A 186 -1.96 -11.38 -14.14
N GLN A 187 -1.76 -11.72 -12.86
CA GLN A 187 -2.86 -11.88 -11.90
C GLN A 187 -3.66 -10.60 -11.75
N ASN A 188 -3.00 -9.46 -11.59
CA ASN A 188 -3.66 -8.16 -11.46
C ASN A 188 -4.46 -7.80 -12.72
N ILE A 189 -3.91 -8.04 -13.92
CA ILE A 189 -4.62 -7.82 -15.19
C ILE A 189 -5.88 -8.70 -15.24
N MET A 190 -5.78 -9.98 -14.84
CA MET A 190 -6.91 -10.90 -14.85
C MET A 190 -8.00 -10.49 -13.84
N ILE A 191 -7.61 -10.16 -12.60
CA ILE A 191 -8.53 -9.70 -11.55
C ILE A 191 -9.28 -8.44 -12.03
N ARG A 192 -8.55 -7.46 -12.56
CA ARG A 192 -9.16 -6.21 -13.07
C ARG A 192 -10.05 -6.47 -14.28
N GLY A 193 -9.61 -7.31 -15.22
CA GLY A 193 -10.40 -7.74 -16.38
C GLY A 193 -11.77 -8.30 -15.97
N LEU A 194 -11.78 -9.22 -15.01
CA LEU A 194 -13.00 -9.87 -14.53
C LEU A 194 -13.88 -8.97 -13.65
N LEU A 195 -13.28 -8.07 -12.87
CA LEU A 195 -14.02 -7.24 -11.91
C LEU A 195 -14.44 -5.86 -12.45
N ILE A 196 -13.88 -5.40 -13.57
CA ILE A 196 -14.21 -4.09 -14.18
C ILE A 196 -14.85 -4.27 -15.56
N HIS A 197 -14.31 -5.16 -16.39
CA HIS A 197 -14.66 -5.23 -17.82
C HIS A 197 -15.59 -6.40 -18.18
N SER A 198 -15.91 -7.29 -17.23
CA SER A 198 -16.88 -8.38 -17.43
C SER A 198 -18.32 -7.88 -17.42
N SER A 199 -19.22 -8.60 -18.11
CA SER A 199 -20.67 -8.35 -18.06
C SER A 199 -21.26 -8.40 -16.64
N SER A 200 -20.61 -9.13 -15.72
CA SER A 200 -21.01 -9.26 -14.31
C SER A 200 -20.34 -8.23 -13.38
N SER A 201 -19.47 -7.36 -13.89
CA SER A 201 -18.66 -6.44 -13.08
C SER A 201 -19.53 -5.48 -12.26
N SER A 202 -20.59 -4.92 -12.87
CA SER A 202 -21.48 -3.96 -12.24
C SER A 202 -22.15 -4.53 -10.99
N HIS A 203 -22.67 -5.77 -11.05
CA HIS A 203 -23.29 -6.41 -9.91
C HIS A 203 -22.29 -6.68 -8.77
N ILE A 204 -21.09 -7.18 -9.11
CA ILE A 204 -20.04 -7.44 -8.12
C ILE A 204 -19.58 -6.14 -7.45
N LEU A 205 -19.29 -5.10 -8.24
CA LEU A 205 -18.87 -3.79 -7.74
C LEU A 205 -19.94 -3.15 -6.87
N HIS A 206 -21.21 -3.23 -7.27
CA HIS A 206 -22.32 -2.74 -6.47
C HIS A 206 -22.38 -3.45 -5.10
N LYS A 207 -22.26 -4.78 -5.07
CA LYS A 207 -22.24 -5.57 -3.82
C LYS A 207 -21.03 -5.25 -2.94
N LEU A 208 -19.85 -5.07 -3.54
CA LEU A 208 -18.62 -4.64 -2.85
C LEU A 208 -18.79 -3.25 -2.24
N LEU A 209 -19.34 -2.28 -3.00
CA LEU A 209 -19.61 -0.93 -2.50
C LEU A 209 -20.61 -0.93 -1.35
N LEU A 210 -21.70 -1.69 -1.46
CA LEU A 210 -22.67 -1.86 -0.35
C LEU A 210 -22.05 -2.52 0.88
N SER A 211 -21.02 -3.35 0.71
CA SER A 211 -20.30 -3.97 1.82
C SER A 211 -19.41 -3.00 2.57
N LEU A 212 -19.17 -1.78 2.06
CA LEU A 212 -18.41 -0.74 2.77
C LEU A 212 -19.26 0.00 3.80
N ASP A 213 -20.58 0.02 3.58
CA ASP A 213 -21.53 0.78 4.37
C ASP A 213 -21.50 0.39 5.86
N SER A 214 -21.62 1.37 6.75
CA SER A 214 -21.67 1.13 8.20
C SER A 214 -22.92 0.41 8.65
N THR A 215 -24.00 0.44 7.86
CA THR A 215 -25.24 -0.32 8.11
C THR A 215 -25.20 -1.74 7.54
N SER A 216 -24.10 -2.11 6.90
CA SER A 216 -23.90 -3.45 6.36
C SER A 216 -23.96 -4.51 7.48
N PRO A 217 -24.54 -5.70 7.24
CA PRO A 217 -24.53 -6.79 8.21
C PRO A 217 -23.13 -7.42 8.41
N TYR A 218 -22.13 -6.96 7.67
CA TYR A 218 -20.75 -7.45 7.75
C TYR A 218 -19.93 -6.72 8.81
N ASP A 219 -19.04 -7.44 9.46
CA ASP A 219 -18.13 -6.90 10.49
C ASP A 219 -17.02 -6.00 9.91
N THR A 220 -16.26 -5.37 10.80
CA THR A 220 -15.13 -4.49 10.45
C THR A 220 -14.06 -5.21 9.61
N GLU A 221 -13.83 -6.52 9.82
CA GLU A 221 -12.84 -7.30 9.07
C GLU A 221 -13.23 -7.37 7.59
N ILE A 222 -14.47 -7.78 7.31
CA ILE A 222 -14.99 -7.95 5.95
C ILE A 222 -15.13 -6.60 5.25
N ARG A 223 -15.58 -5.57 5.97
CA ARG A 223 -15.61 -4.18 5.47
C ARG A 223 -14.21 -3.73 5.05
N GLY A 224 -13.19 -4.01 5.86
CA GLY A 224 -11.79 -3.67 5.56
C GLY A 224 -11.23 -4.41 4.34
N ARG A 225 -11.54 -5.71 4.20
CA ARG A 225 -11.17 -6.50 3.00
C ARG A 225 -11.86 -5.96 1.75
N ALA A 226 -13.17 -5.71 1.82
CA ALA A 226 -13.92 -5.12 0.73
C ALA A 226 -13.34 -3.75 0.33
N ALA A 227 -13.00 -2.90 1.30
CA ALA A 227 -12.38 -1.60 1.06
C ALA A 227 -11.03 -1.72 0.34
N ARG A 228 -10.18 -2.71 0.68
CA ARG A 228 -8.91 -2.96 -0.04
C ARG A 228 -9.12 -3.43 -1.48
N ILE A 229 -10.12 -4.28 -1.72
CA ILE A 229 -10.50 -4.70 -3.07
C ILE A 229 -11.00 -3.49 -3.87
N VAL A 230 -11.93 -2.70 -3.33
CA VAL A 230 -12.44 -1.49 -4.00
C VAL A 230 -11.31 -0.47 -4.21
N ALA A 231 -10.40 -0.29 -3.26
CA ALA A 231 -9.22 0.57 -3.43
C ALA A 231 -8.31 0.06 -4.54
N HIS A 232 -8.21 -1.25 -4.76
CA HIS A 232 -7.46 -1.80 -5.89
C HIS A 232 -8.11 -1.45 -7.24
N LEU A 233 -9.44 -1.44 -7.31
CA LEU A 233 -10.23 -1.24 -8.53
C LEU A 233 -10.66 0.21 -8.79
N ALA A 234 -10.53 1.10 -7.81
CA ALA A 234 -11.15 2.43 -7.78
C ALA A 234 -10.86 3.30 -9.01
N ASP A 235 -9.69 3.17 -9.62
CA ASP A 235 -9.31 3.92 -10.80
C ASP A 235 -10.08 3.52 -12.08
N GLY A 236 -10.78 2.40 -12.08
CA GLY A 236 -11.68 1.98 -13.16
C GLY A 236 -13.17 2.14 -12.86
N ILE A 237 -13.54 2.71 -11.70
CA ILE A 237 -14.94 2.88 -11.29
C ILE A 237 -15.45 4.26 -11.72
N HIS A 238 -16.61 4.29 -12.35
CA HIS A 238 -17.36 5.52 -12.66
C HIS A 238 -18.52 5.63 -11.67
N LEU A 239 -18.48 6.61 -10.77
CA LEU A 239 -19.45 6.75 -9.68
C LEU A 239 -20.87 7.01 -10.17
N GLU A 240 -21.05 7.58 -11.37
CA GLU A 240 -22.36 7.77 -12.00
C GLU A 240 -23.15 6.46 -12.15
N GLN A 241 -22.46 5.33 -12.33
CA GLN A 241 -23.08 4.01 -12.44
C GLN A 241 -23.55 3.46 -11.08
N PHE A 242 -23.08 4.05 -9.98
CA PHE A 242 -23.34 3.60 -8.61
C PHE A 242 -23.71 4.79 -7.71
N PRO A 243 -24.93 5.36 -7.83
CA PRO A 243 -25.31 6.58 -7.11
C PRO A 243 -25.17 6.46 -5.58
N ARG A 244 -25.40 5.27 -5.01
CA ARG A 244 -25.20 5.00 -3.57
C ARG A 244 -23.74 4.76 -3.18
N GLY A 245 -22.88 4.43 -4.15
CA GLY A 245 -21.49 4.03 -3.91
C GLY A 245 -20.69 5.08 -3.17
N ILE A 246 -20.88 6.37 -3.51
CA ILE A 246 -20.17 7.46 -2.84
C ILE A 246 -20.54 7.58 -1.36
N HIS A 247 -21.80 7.33 -0.99
CA HIS A 247 -22.24 7.35 0.40
C HIS A 247 -21.70 6.16 1.20
N CYS A 248 -21.62 4.97 0.59
CA CYS A 248 -21.00 3.82 1.23
C CYS A 248 -19.49 4.01 1.45
N ILE A 249 -18.80 4.68 0.52
CA ILE A 249 -17.39 5.07 0.69
C ILE A 249 -17.26 6.14 1.78
N ALA A 250 -18.14 7.15 1.81
CA ALA A 250 -18.15 8.20 2.82
C ALA A 250 -18.35 7.64 4.24
N SER A 251 -19.14 6.57 4.38
CA SER A 251 -19.37 5.87 5.64
C SER A 251 -18.10 5.29 6.27
N LEU A 252 -17.06 4.97 5.46
CA LEU A 252 -15.75 4.56 5.97
C LEU A 252 -15.02 5.67 6.73
N LEU A 253 -15.41 6.93 6.54
CA LEU A 253 -14.78 8.11 7.17
C LEU A 253 -15.54 8.61 8.41
N ASN A 254 -16.67 8.00 8.79
CA ASN A 254 -17.55 8.51 9.85
C ASN A 254 -16.87 8.57 11.24
N THR A 255 -15.82 7.79 11.48
CA THR A 255 -15.09 7.79 12.76
C THR A 255 -14.38 9.12 13.05
N CYS A 256 -14.19 9.99 12.04
CA CYS A 256 -13.61 11.31 12.22
C CYS A 256 -14.61 12.38 12.69
N GLU A 257 -15.93 12.13 12.57
CA GLU A 257 -16.98 13.09 12.99
C GLU A 257 -17.43 12.91 14.45
N GLU A 258 -17.33 11.70 15.01
CA GLU A 258 -17.71 11.42 16.41
C GLU A 258 -16.67 11.89 17.45
N GLN A 259 -15.58 12.52 17.00
CA GLN A 259 -14.44 12.91 17.85
C GLN A 259 -14.18 14.40 18.10
N PRO A 260 -15.13 15.33 17.89
CA PRO A 260 -15.03 16.62 18.56
C PRO A 260 -16.34 16.97 19.27
N LEU A 261 -16.43 16.66 20.57
CA LEU A 261 -17.13 17.42 21.64
C LEU A 261 -17.12 16.65 22.99
N LEU A 262 -16.01 15.99 23.35
CA LEU A 262 -15.93 15.24 24.62
C LEU A 262 -15.46 16.13 25.78
N GLU A 263 -16.28 16.16 26.82
CA GLU A 263 -16.15 16.91 28.08
C GLU A 263 -14.75 16.76 28.73
N PRO A 264 -14.30 17.74 29.54
CA PRO A 264 -12.95 17.80 30.14
C PRO A 264 -12.51 16.55 30.93
N PHE A 265 -13.45 15.71 31.37
CA PHE A 265 -13.18 14.50 32.15
C PHE A 265 -12.51 13.37 31.33
N GLU A 266 -12.85 13.21 30.05
CA GLU A 266 -12.25 12.16 29.21
C GLU A 266 -10.84 12.53 28.71
N ARG A 267 -10.51 13.83 28.72
CA ARG A 267 -9.17 14.33 28.41
C ARG A 267 -8.14 13.86 29.45
N ASP A 268 -8.53 13.78 30.72
CA ASP A 268 -7.69 13.24 31.81
C ASP A 268 -7.49 11.72 31.66
N TRP A 269 -8.49 11.00 31.15
CA TRP A 269 -8.39 9.58 30.85
C TRP A 269 -7.45 9.28 29.66
N LEU A 270 -7.52 10.07 28.58
CA LEU A 270 -6.61 9.96 27.42
C LEU A 270 -5.15 10.27 27.79
N LEU A 271 -4.91 11.33 28.57
CA LEU A 271 -3.58 11.67 29.09
C LEU A 271 -3.02 10.58 30.01
N ARG A 272 -3.86 9.93 30.83
CA ARG A 272 -3.44 8.78 31.67
C ARG A 272 -3.16 7.51 30.86
N THR A 273 -3.83 7.32 29.73
CA THR A 273 -3.73 6.11 28.90
C THR A 273 -2.52 6.15 27.95
N PHE A 274 -2.20 7.33 27.40
CA PHE A 274 -1.08 7.51 26.45
C PHE A 274 0.16 8.17 27.08
N GLY A 275 0.05 8.79 28.27
CA GLY A 275 1.14 9.50 28.95
C GLY A 275 2.19 8.64 29.67
N LYS A 276 2.12 7.31 29.61
CA LYS A 276 3.15 6.42 30.19
C LYS A 276 3.98 5.74 29.11
N SER A 277 4.78 6.52 28.39
CA SER A 277 5.90 5.99 27.60
C SER A 277 7.21 6.73 27.89
N LYS A 278 7.54 6.84 29.18
CA LYS A 278 8.93 6.88 29.64
C LYS A 278 9.02 6.01 30.89
N ILE A 279 9.87 4.97 30.85
CA ILE A 279 10.96 4.70 31.81
C ILE A 279 11.68 3.39 31.40
N HIS A 280 13.00 3.48 31.54
CA HIS A 280 14.06 2.49 31.38
C HIS A 280 13.83 1.13 32.08
N GLU A 281 14.40 0.10 31.46
CA GLU A 281 15.43 -0.82 31.99
C GLU A 281 15.31 -1.40 33.43
N SER A 282 15.36 -2.74 33.47
CA SER A 282 15.76 -3.66 34.56
C SER A 282 14.75 -4.12 35.63
N ALA A 283 14.55 -5.45 35.61
CA ALA A 283 14.29 -6.41 36.69
C ALA A 283 13.76 -5.91 38.05
N HIS A 284 12.65 -6.49 38.52
CA HIS A 284 12.65 -7.32 39.73
C HIS A 284 11.39 -8.20 39.79
N LEU A 285 11.65 -9.49 40.05
CA LEU A 285 10.71 -10.57 40.28
C LEU A 285 9.90 -10.35 41.57
N PHE A 286 8.56 -10.41 41.52
CA PHE A 286 7.77 -10.95 42.62
C PHE A 286 6.41 -11.47 42.15
N ILE A 287 6.04 -12.64 42.68
CA ILE A 287 4.88 -13.47 42.34
C ILE A 287 3.63 -12.92 43.04
N LEU A 288 2.52 -12.72 42.29
CA LEU A 288 1.14 -12.58 42.79
C LEU A 288 0.17 -13.21 41.76
N PRO A 289 -1.00 -13.72 42.19
CA PRO A 289 -1.75 -14.76 41.48
C PRO A 289 -2.53 -14.22 40.25
N PRO A 290 -2.82 -15.09 39.27
CA PRO A 290 -3.46 -14.70 38.02
C PRO A 290 -4.99 -14.73 38.13
N SER A 291 -5.64 -13.58 38.01
CA SER A 291 -7.06 -13.50 37.63
C SER A 291 -7.44 -12.16 37.00
N ASP A 292 -6.79 -11.05 37.41
CA ASP A 292 -7.27 -9.71 37.02
C ASP A 292 -6.44 -9.07 35.89
N LEU A 293 -5.19 -9.51 35.71
CA LEU A 293 -4.29 -9.00 34.66
C LEU A 293 -4.58 -9.58 33.27
N GLU A 294 -5.05 -10.83 33.18
CA GLU A 294 -5.39 -11.44 31.89
C GLU A 294 -6.63 -10.81 31.28
N GLU A 295 -7.66 -10.54 32.08
CA GLU A 295 -8.89 -9.91 31.59
C GLU A 295 -8.64 -8.46 31.12
N ASP A 296 -7.78 -7.72 31.83
CA ASP A 296 -7.41 -6.35 31.47
C ASP A 296 -6.48 -6.32 30.23
N CYS A 297 -5.58 -7.31 30.07
CA CYS A 297 -4.78 -7.48 28.87
C CYS A 297 -5.61 -7.89 27.65
N ILE A 298 -6.62 -8.75 27.83
CA ILE A 298 -7.55 -9.15 26.77
C ILE A 298 -8.46 -7.98 26.37
N LYS A 299 -8.99 -7.22 27.34
CA LYS A 299 -9.75 -5.99 27.07
C LYS A 299 -8.91 -4.95 26.33
N LYS A 300 -7.64 -4.75 26.73
CA LYS A 300 -6.69 -3.85 26.03
C LYS A 300 -6.32 -4.35 24.64
N LYS A 301 -6.16 -5.66 24.45
CA LYS A 301 -5.87 -6.27 23.15
C LYS A 301 -7.06 -6.14 22.19
N ASN A 302 -8.26 -6.51 22.63
CA ASN A 302 -9.49 -6.40 21.85
C ASN A 302 -9.83 -4.93 21.52
N LYS A 303 -9.52 -3.99 22.43
CA LYS A 303 -9.69 -2.55 22.20
C LYS A 303 -8.69 -2.01 21.15
N ARG A 304 -7.42 -2.43 21.21
CA ARG A 304 -6.40 -2.09 20.19
C ARG A 304 -6.70 -2.68 18.83
N GLU A 305 -7.20 -3.91 18.76
CA GLU A 305 -7.62 -4.56 17.51
C GLU A 305 -8.83 -3.85 16.87
N LYS A 306 -9.75 -3.32 17.70
CA LYS A 306 -10.87 -2.50 17.23
C LYS A 306 -10.44 -1.11 16.73
N GLU A 307 -9.55 -0.43 17.46
CA GLU A 307 -9.00 0.88 17.10
C GLU A 307 -8.10 0.83 15.85
N ASP A 308 -7.31 -0.24 15.66
CA ASP A 308 -6.54 -0.50 14.44
C ASP A 308 -7.46 -0.77 13.23
N GLY A 309 -8.57 -1.49 13.47
CA GLY A 309 -9.61 -1.74 12.47
C GLY A 309 -10.28 -0.46 11.95
N ASP A 310 -10.62 0.46 12.86
CA ASP A 310 -11.29 1.72 12.50
C ASP A 310 -10.36 2.69 11.76
N SER A 311 -9.09 2.79 12.15
CA SER A 311 -8.07 3.59 11.43
C SER A 311 -7.77 3.03 10.02
N GLU A 312 -7.73 1.71 9.88
CA GLU A 312 -7.55 1.05 8.58
C GLU A 312 -8.75 1.31 7.65
N LEU A 313 -9.99 1.28 8.15
CA LEU A 313 -11.18 1.61 7.34
C LEU A 313 -11.10 3.05 6.78
N VAL A 314 -10.77 4.03 7.62
CA VAL A 314 -10.59 5.43 7.19
C VAL A 314 -9.49 5.53 6.15
N THR A 315 -8.35 4.89 6.41
CA THR A 315 -7.20 4.87 5.51
C THR A 315 -7.57 4.31 4.13
N GLN A 316 -8.30 3.19 4.08
CA GLN A 316 -8.77 2.65 2.79
C GLN A 316 -9.82 3.54 2.12
N GLY A 317 -10.75 4.12 2.88
CA GLY A 317 -11.73 5.09 2.37
C GLY A 317 -11.05 6.27 1.65
N LEU A 318 -10.03 6.87 2.27
CA LEU A 318 -9.24 7.94 1.67
C LEU A 318 -8.46 7.48 0.43
N ARG A 319 -7.91 6.26 0.43
CA ARG A 319 -7.24 5.70 -0.77
C ARG A 319 -8.19 5.48 -1.94
N ILE A 320 -9.42 5.03 -1.68
CA ILE A 320 -10.48 4.90 -2.69
C ILE A 320 -10.79 6.27 -3.28
N LEU A 321 -11.09 7.25 -2.43
CA LEU A 321 -11.43 8.62 -2.85
C LEU A 321 -10.31 9.27 -3.67
N LYS A 322 -9.05 9.10 -3.23
CA LYS A 322 -7.88 9.61 -3.97
C LYS A 322 -7.80 9.03 -5.39
N LYS A 323 -8.09 7.74 -5.57
CA LYS A 323 -8.07 7.12 -6.91
C LYS A 323 -9.27 7.52 -7.76
N LEU A 324 -10.45 7.61 -7.16
CA LEU A 324 -11.66 8.06 -7.84
C LEU A 324 -11.52 9.50 -8.34
N ALA A 325 -10.98 10.39 -7.51
CA ALA A 325 -10.77 11.81 -7.82
C ALA A 325 -9.74 12.07 -8.94
N ALA A 326 -9.06 11.04 -9.45
CA ALA A 326 -8.24 11.17 -10.66
C ALA A 326 -9.09 11.32 -11.94
N ASN A 327 -10.36 10.92 -11.89
CA ASN A 327 -11.34 11.14 -12.96
C ASN A 327 -12.15 12.42 -12.63
N GLU A 328 -12.32 13.29 -13.63
CA GLU A 328 -12.94 14.61 -13.47
C GLU A 328 -14.42 14.53 -13.03
N GLU A 329 -15.19 13.61 -13.61
CA GLU A 329 -16.62 13.43 -13.26
C GLU A 329 -16.77 12.86 -11.85
N ASN A 330 -15.96 11.88 -11.49
CA ASN A 330 -15.92 11.38 -10.11
C ASN A 330 -15.51 12.48 -9.13
N CYS A 331 -14.55 13.33 -9.49
CA CYS A 331 -14.13 14.47 -8.67
C CYS A 331 -15.30 15.43 -8.41
N ARG A 332 -16.12 15.70 -9.43
CA ARG A 332 -17.35 16.50 -9.31
C ARG A 332 -18.39 15.86 -8.39
N ILE A 333 -18.58 14.55 -8.47
CA ILE A 333 -19.48 13.82 -7.56
C ILE A 333 -18.96 13.89 -6.12
N ILE A 334 -17.66 13.71 -5.90
CA ILE A 334 -17.03 13.80 -4.58
C ILE A 334 -17.21 15.20 -3.99
N SER A 335 -16.96 16.26 -4.77
CA SER A 335 -17.09 17.64 -4.29
C SER A 335 -18.53 18.03 -3.98
N ASN A 336 -19.49 17.51 -4.74
CA ASN A 336 -20.92 17.81 -4.57
C ASN A 336 -21.60 16.97 -3.48
N THR A 337 -20.93 15.91 -3.00
CA THR A 337 -21.48 15.06 -1.93
C THR A 337 -21.41 15.82 -0.60
N GLN A 338 -22.58 16.13 -0.04
CA GLN A 338 -22.72 16.90 1.19
C GLN A 338 -21.91 16.28 2.35
N GLY A 339 -21.06 17.10 2.99
CA GLY A 339 -20.25 16.70 4.14
C GLY A 339 -19.05 15.79 3.82
N LEU A 340 -18.88 15.34 2.57
CA LEU A 340 -17.76 14.46 2.23
C LEU A 340 -16.42 15.18 2.23
N LEU A 341 -16.36 16.41 1.71
CA LEU A 341 -15.14 17.21 1.72
C LEU A 341 -14.67 17.51 3.15
N SER A 342 -15.60 17.82 4.07
CA SER A 342 -15.27 18.00 5.48
C SER A 342 -14.76 16.71 6.12
N LYS A 343 -15.35 15.55 5.82
CA LYS A 343 -14.85 14.24 6.27
C LYS A 343 -13.44 13.93 5.76
N ILE A 344 -13.17 14.25 4.50
CA ILE A 344 -11.84 14.09 3.89
C ILE A 344 -10.81 14.95 4.62
N MET A 345 -11.16 16.19 4.95
CA MET A 345 -10.27 17.15 5.60
C MET A 345 -10.18 16.99 7.12
N ALA A 346 -11.16 16.33 7.76
CA ALA A 346 -11.28 16.18 9.21
C ALA A 346 -9.98 15.72 9.91
N PRO A 347 -9.23 14.72 9.40
CA PRO A 347 -7.97 14.31 10.02
C PRO A 347 -6.91 15.42 10.12
N VAL A 348 -6.93 16.36 9.16
CA VAL A 348 -5.99 17.48 9.07
C VAL A 348 -6.54 18.70 9.82
N THR A 349 -7.82 19.03 9.67
CA THR A 349 -8.45 20.18 10.36
C THR A 349 -8.47 19.99 11.87
N SER A 350 -8.74 18.76 12.33
CA SER A 350 -8.76 18.40 13.76
C SER A 350 -7.39 18.04 14.31
N ASP A 351 -6.34 18.08 13.48
CA ASP A 351 -4.97 17.82 13.91
C ASP A 351 -4.79 16.49 14.67
N LEU A 352 -5.34 15.41 14.12
CA LEU A 352 -5.34 14.12 14.84
C LEU A 352 -3.93 13.62 15.14
N LEU A 353 -2.95 13.99 14.30
CA LEU A 353 -1.56 13.59 14.43
C LEU A 353 -0.91 14.07 15.75
N HIS A 354 -1.12 15.34 16.10
CA HIS A 354 -0.43 15.93 17.25
C HIS A 354 -1.33 16.07 18.48
N GLN A 355 -2.66 15.99 18.33
CA GLN A 355 -3.58 15.92 19.46
C GLN A 355 -3.60 14.54 20.12
N PHE A 356 -3.33 13.47 19.37
CA PHE A 356 -3.41 12.10 19.87
C PHE A 356 -2.06 11.38 19.80
N ASP A 357 -1.71 10.83 18.63
CA ASP A 357 -0.52 10.02 18.44
C ASP A 357 -0.06 10.02 16.98
N HIS A 358 1.25 10.15 16.79
CA HIS A 358 1.83 10.17 15.45
C HIS A 358 1.84 8.78 14.81
N GLY A 359 1.85 7.69 15.59
CA GLY A 359 1.80 6.33 15.08
C GLY A 359 0.49 6.03 14.37
N ALA A 360 -0.59 5.92 15.14
CA ALA A 360 -1.89 5.46 14.66
C ALA A 360 -2.50 6.35 13.56
N TRP A 361 -2.23 7.66 13.60
CA TRP A 361 -2.87 8.65 12.71
C TRP A 361 -2.00 9.10 11.53
N SER A 362 -0.71 8.75 11.49
CA SER A 362 0.17 9.19 10.38
C SER A 362 -0.28 8.69 9.01
N ASP A 363 -0.82 7.48 8.92
CA ASP A 363 -1.32 6.92 7.66
C ASP A 363 -2.62 7.61 7.24
N VAL A 364 -3.55 7.81 8.17
CA VAL A 364 -4.82 8.52 7.93
C VAL A 364 -4.57 9.94 7.44
N VAL A 365 -3.77 10.73 8.18
CA VAL A 365 -3.46 12.12 7.82
C VAL A 365 -2.70 12.18 6.49
N ARG A 366 -1.78 11.24 6.24
CA ARG A 366 -1.05 11.18 4.96
C ARG A 366 -1.97 10.91 3.78
N GLU A 367 -2.91 9.98 3.90
CA GLU A 367 -3.86 9.71 2.82
C GLU A 367 -4.87 10.87 2.66
N SER A 368 -5.28 11.53 3.75
CA SER A 368 -6.12 12.73 3.69
C SER A 368 -5.44 13.85 2.89
N LEU A 369 -4.18 14.17 3.19
CA LEU A 369 -3.39 15.14 2.42
C LEU A 369 -3.24 14.75 0.94
N ARG A 370 -3.19 13.45 0.63
CA ARG A 370 -3.13 12.97 -0.77
C ARG A 370 -4.44 13.16 -1.50
N VAL A 371 -5.59 12.95 -0.83
CA VAL A 371 -6.91 13.23 -1.40
C VAL A 371 -7.03 14.73 -1.64
N MET A 372 -6.76 15.56 -0.63
CA MET A 372 -6.82 17.02 -0.74
C MET A 372 -5.94 17.53 -1.89
N ARG A 373 -4.71 17.03 -2.01
CA ARG A 373 -3.83 17.38 -3.14
C ARG A 373 -4.40 16.95 -4.50
N GLN A 374 -5.00 15.77 -4.59
CA GLN A 374 -5.63 15.30 -5.83
C GLN A 374 -6.81 16.21 -6.23
N LEU A 375 -7.61 16.64 -5.25
CA LEU A 375 -8.74 17.54 -5.43
C LEU A 375 -8.31 18.95 -5.84
N VAL A 376 -7.25 19.49 -5.22
CA VAL A 376 -6.67 20.79 -5.58
C VAL A 376 -6.12 20.80 -7.02
N ASN A 377 -5.62 19.67 -7.50
CA ASN A 377 -5.11 19.53 -8.87
C ASN A 377 -6.20 19.24 -9.91
N ALA A 378 -7.48 19.20 -9.52
CA ALA A 378 -8.56 19.01 -10.47
C ALA A 378 -8.64 20.20 -11.44
N THR A 379 -9.07 19.94 -12.67
CA THR A 379 -9.21 20.96 -13.72
C THR A 379 -10.59 21.63 -13.66
N GLY A 380 -10.73 22.76 -14.36
CA GLY A 380 -12.01 23.45 -14.51
C GLY A 380 -12.52 24.15 -13.24
N GLU A 381 -13.82 24.49 -13.26
CA GLU A 381 -14.49 25.25 -12.19
C GLU A 381 -14.51 24.49 -10.85
N THR A 382 -14.69 23.17 -10.90
CA THR A 382 -14.64 22.32 -9.70
C THR A 382 -13.27 22.38 -9.04
N GLY A 383 -12.19 22.34 -9.83
CA GLY A 383 -10.83 22.47 -9.32
C GLY A 383 -10.57 23.82 -8.65
N THR A 384 -11.01 24.92 -9.28
CA THR A 384 -10.85 26.26 -8.70
C THR A 384 -11.64 26.42 -7.40
N MET A 385 -12.87 25.93 -7.34
CA MET A 385 -13.69 25.92 -6.13
C MET A 385 -13.01 25.12 -5.00
N LEU A 386 -12.52 23.90 -5.31
CA LEU A 386 -11.84 23.04 -4.34
C LEU A 386 -10.54 23.66 -3.83
N LEU A 387 -9.75 24.28 -4.72
CA LEU A 387 -8.56 25.05 -4.35
C LEU A 387 -8.91 26.15 -3.35
N GLU A 388 -9.95 26.96 -3.62
CA GLU A 388 -10.38 28.03 -2.72
C GLU A 388 -10.83 27.51 -1.34
N ILE A 389 -11.65 26.46 -1.30
CA ILE A 389 -12.15 25.88 -0.05
C ILE A 389 -11.02 25.29 0.79
N ILE A 390 -10.15 24.49 0.17
CA ILE A 390 -9.09 23.78 0.89
C ILE A 390 -7.99 24.76 1.33
N SER A 391 -7.60 25.72 0.48
CA SER A 391 -6.61 26.75 0.84
C SER A 391 -7.12 27.77 1.85
N GLY A 392 -8.43 28.06 1.83
CA GLY A 392 -9.09 28.97 2.77
C GLY A 392 -9.27 28.41 4.19
N ASN A 393 -9.07 27.10 4.39
CA ASN A 393 -9.25 26.45 5.68
C ASN A 393 -8.04 26.67 6.60
N LYS A 394 -8.15 27.63 7.52
CA LYS A 394 -7.04 28.08 8.39
C LYS A 394 -6.52 26.96 9.29
N GLU A 395 -7.41 26.14 9.84
CA GLU A 395 -7.09 25.03 10.72
C GLU A 395 -6.27 23.96 9.99
N ALA A 396 -6.69 23.58 8.79
CA ALA A 396 -5.96 22.62 7.96
C ALA A 396 -4.55 23.15 7.63
N MET A 397 -4.44 24.42 7.25
CA MET A 397 -3.15 25.02 6.90
C MET A 397 -2.23 25.14 8.11
N ALA A 398 -2.75 25.50 9.28
CA ALA A 398 -1.98 25.51 10.53
C ALA A 398 -1.46 24.10 10.90
N THR A 399 -2.25 23.05 10.68
CA THR A 399 -1.80 21.66 10.88
C THR A 399 -0.72 21.27 9.88
N VAL A 400 -0.89 21.58 8.60
CA VAL A 400 0.13 21.31 7.56
C VAL A 400 1.45 22.01 7.91
N GLU A 401 1.41 23.27 8.34
CA GLU A 401 2.61 23.98 8.81
C GLU A 401 3.26 23.31 10.02
N ARG A 402 2.47 22.85 10.98
CA ARG A 402 3.00 22.18 12.18
C ARG A 402 3.61 20.82 11.89
N ILE A 403 3.09 20.06 10.93
CA ILE A 403 3.73 18.84 10.40
C ILE A 403 5.15 19.15 9.89
N LEU A 404 5.35 20.32 9.27
CA LEU A 404 6.65 20.72 8.73
C LEU A 404 7.63 21.18 9.82
N ARG A 405 7.13 21.78 10.91
CA ARG A 405 7.94 22.22 12.04
C ARG A 405 8.21 21.13 13.08
N CYS A 406 7.46 20.03 13.04
CA CYS A 406 7.61 18.93 13.98
C CYS A 406 8.79 18.02 13.61
N ASP A 407 9.84 18.01 14.45
CA ASP A 407 11.03 17.17 14.28
C ASP A 407 10.69 15.67 14.25
N PHE A 408 9.70 15.25 15.04
CA PHE A 408 9.26 13.87 15.05
C PHE A 408 8.59 13.48 13.73
N CYS A 409 7.78 14.36 13.14
CA CYS A 409 7.21 14.17 11.80
C CYS A 409 8.30 14.08 10.73
N LYS A 410 9.28 14.98 10.78
CA LYS A 410 10.40 15.05 9.83
C LYS A 410 11.22 13.75 9.84
N ASN A 411 11.56 13.26 11.03
CA ASN A 411 12.47 12.12 11.20
C ASN A 411 11.76 10.76 11.09
N SER A 412 10.62 10.60 11.76
CA SER A 412 9.91 9.31 11.85
C SER A 412 8.97 9.05 10.68
N TYR A 413 8.44 10.11 10.03
CA TYR A 413 7.44 9.99 8.96
C TYR A 413 7.77 10.84 7.72
N PRO A 414 8.91 10.59 7.03
CA PRO A 414 9.35 11.42 5.90
C PRO A 414 8.36 11.43 4.73
N GLN A 415 7.55 10.36 4.58
CA GLN A 415 6.50 10.32 3.55
C GLN A 415 5.33 11.24 3.84
N LEU A 416 4.98 11.44 5.11
CA LEU A 416 3.95 12.39 5.54
C LEU A 416 4.44 13.83 5.33
N HIS A 417 5.65 14.12 5.80
CA HIS A 417 6.31 15.42 5.59
C HIS A 417 6.39 15.77 4.10
N LYS A 418 6.69 14.79 3.25
CA LYS A 418 6.65 14.94 1.79
C LYS A 418 5.27 15.26 1.21
N GLN A 419 4.19 14.71 1.75
CA GLN A 419 2.85 15.09 1.29
C GLN A 419 2.48 16.50 1.74
N ALA A 420 2.85 16.88 2.97
CA ALA A 420 2.63 18.23 3.48
C ALA A 420 3.33 19.29 2.62
N ILE A 421 4.58 19.05 2.20
CA ILE A 421 5.27 19.95 1.25
C ILE A 421 4.54 20.00 -0.09
N ARG A 422 4.16 18.84 -0.64
CA ARG A 422 3.51 18.77 -1.96
C ARG A 422 2.17 19.48 -2.00
N ILE A 423 1.34 19.37 -0.96
CA ILE A 423 0.05 20.06 -0.97
C ILE A 423 0.24 21.57 -0.92
N LEU A 424 1.21 22.09 -0.15
CA LEU A 424 1.56 23.51 -0.13
C LEU A 424 2.13 24.01 -1.46
N ILE A 425 2.80 23.15 -2.22
CA ILE A 425 3.32 23.46 -3.56
C ILE A 425 2.17 23.60 -4.57
N GLU A 426 1.19 22.72 -4.48
CA GLU A 426 0.06 22.67 -5.42
C GLU A 426 -1.00 23.72 -5.10
N MET A 427 -1.18 24.02 -3.82
CA MET A 427 -1.89 25.21 -3.37
C MET A 427 -1.09 26.42 -3.85
N ASP A 428 -1.60 27.08 -4.88
CA ASP A 428 -0.92 28.26 -5.38
C ASP A 428 -0.85 29.30 -4.26
N ALA A 429 0.27 30.03 -4.17
CA ALA A 429 0.37 31.17 -3.26
C ALA A 429 -0.42 32.36 -3.85
N SER A 430 -1.63 32.07 -4.36
CA SER A 430 -2.56 33.03 -4.88
C SER A 430 -3.02 33.95 -3.75
N SER A 431 -3.63 35.06 -4.12
CA SER A 431 -4.04 36.14 -3.22
C SER A 431 -5.02 35.74 -2.11
N THR A 432 -5.52 34.50 -2.08
CA THR A 432 -6.44 33.97 -1.07
C THR A 432 -5.76 33.59 0.24
N MET A 433 -4.46 33.28 0.23
CA MET A 433 -3.71 32.93 1.44
C MET A 433 -3.38 34.16 2.30
N SER A 434 -3.47 34.03 3.63
CA SER A 434 -3.03 35.10 4.54
C SER A 434 -1.53 35.37 4.35
N THR A 435 -1.13 36.64 4.40
CA THR A 435 0.26 37.06 4.16
C THR A 435 1.25 36.31 5.06
N GLY A 436 0.88 36.07 6.33
CA GLY A 436 1.73 35.35 7.29
C GLY A 436 1.90 33.85 6.99
N CYS A 437 0.84 33.17 6.54
CA CYS A 437 0.91 31.76 6.14
C CYS A 437 1.78 31.59 4.90
N ARG A 438 1.60 32.46 3.89
CA ARG A 438 2.45 32.51 2.70
C ARG A 438 3.93 32.72 3.05
N GLU A 439 4.23 33.62 3.99
CA GLU A 439 5.60 33.87 4.45
C GLU A 439 6.22 32.65 5.15
N SER A 440 5.46 32.01 6.05
CA SER A 440 5.85 30.77 6.76
C SER A 440 6.18 29.64 5.78
N ILE A 441 5.35 29.46 4.74
CA ILE A 441 5.52 28.43 3.70
C ILE A 441 6.78 28.70 2.89
N VAL A 442 6.96 29.93 2.39
CA VAL A 442 8.13 30.29 1.57
C VAL A 442 9.41 30.11 2.37
N LYS A 443 9.45 30.53 3.64
CA LYS A 443 10.60 30.29 4.54
C LYS A 443 10.92 28.81 4.69
N THR A 444 9.90 27.99 4.86
CA THR A 444 10.06 26.53 4.98
C THR A 444 10.60 25.92 3.69
N LEU A 445 10.07 26.32 2.52
CA LEU A 445 10.56 25.87 1.21
C LEU A 445 12.02 26.25 0.97
N VAL A 446 12.41 27.48 1.34
CA VAL A 446 13.81 27.96 1.26
C VAL A 446 14.72 27.10 2.13
N GLY A 447 14.32 26.83 3.39
CA GLY A 447 15.08 25.95 4.28
C GLY A 447 15.25 24.53 3.71
N ILE A 448 14.19 23.95 3.15
CA ILE A 448 14.25 22.62 2.52
C ILE A 448 15.18 22.60 1.31
N PHE A 449 15.18 23.66 0.49
CA PHE A 449 15.99 23.73 -0.73
C PHE A 449 17.49 23.90 -0.44
N ILE A 450 17.82 24.67 0.60
CA ILE A 450 19.20 24.98 0.99
C ILE A 450 19.87 23.81 1.73
N ASP A 451 19.14 23.09 2.58
CA ASP A 451 19.68 22.00 3.40
C ASP A 451 20.07 20.76 2.54
N GLU A 452 21.38 20.51 2.42
CA GLU A 452 21.97 19.38 1.69
C GLU A 452 21.65 18.01 2.29
N GLY A 453 21.27 17.95 3.58
CA GLY A 453 20.91 16.71 4.28
C GLY A 453 19.51 16.20 3.92
N ASN A 454 18.70 16.99 3.22
CA ASN A 454 17.35 16.60 2.84
C ASN A 454 17.33 15.60 1.66
N VAL A 455 16.29 14.76 1.64
CA VAL A 455 16.06 13.77 0.57
C VAL A 455 16.02 14.48 -0.79
N SER A 456 16.86 14.06 -1.74
CA SER A 456 17.09 14.72 -3.03
C SER A 456 15.82 15.11 -3.83
N GLY A 457 14.78 14.28 -3.73
CA GLY A 457 13.48 14.56 -4.36
C GLY A 457 12.69 15.69 -3.69
N LEU A 458 12.76 15.85 -2.37
CA LEU A 458 12.09 16.95 -1.65
C LEU A 458 12.73 18.30 -1.96
N ARG A 459 14.06 18.32 -1.96
CA ARG A 459 14.85 19.47 -2.37
C ARG A 459 14.46 19.92 -3.78
N GLN A 460 14.32 18.98 -4.71
CA GLN A 460 13.90 19.29 -6.08
C GLN A 460 12.51 19.96 -6.13
N PHE A 461 11.49 19.36 -5.50
CA PHE A 461 10.13 19.93 -5.50
C PHE A 461 10.08 21.32 -4.86
N ALA A 462 10.77 21.52 -3.73
CA ALA A 462 10.80 22.82 -3.06
C ALA A 462 11.43 23.89 -3.96
N GLY A 463 12.55 23.58 -4.60
CA GLY A 463 13.20 24.50 -5.52
C GLY A 463 12.37 24.83 -6.77
N GLU A 464 11.73 23.83 -7.40
CA GLU A 464 10.87 24.05 -8.59
C GLU A 464 9.70 25.00 -8.26
N LYS A 465 9.09 24.85 -7.07
CA LYS A 465 8.03 25.77 -6.65
C LYS A 465 8.58 27.16 -6.32
N LEU A 466 9.73 27.26 -5.64
CA LEU A 466 10.38 28.56 -5.37
C LEU A 466 10.68 29.30 -6.68
N ALA A 467 11.20 28.61 -7.69
CA ALA A 467 11.47 29.20 -9.00
C ALA A 467 10.19 29.74 -9.62
N THR A 468 9.11 28.96 -9.57
CA THR A 468 7.80 29.35 -10.10
C THR A 468 7.23 30.56 -9.35
N LEU A 469 7.27 30.57 -8.01
CA LEU A 469 6.81 31.68 -7.18
C LEU A 469 7.60 32.97 -7.43
N CYS A 470 8.93 32.86 -7.53
CA CYS A 470 9.81 33.98 -7.83
C CYS A 470 9.56 34.54 -9.23
N LEU A 471 9.29 33.69 -10.23
CA LEU A 471 8.99 34.15 -11.58
C LEU A 471 7.62 34.82 -11.68
N GLN A 472 6.61 34.32 -10.95
CA GLN A 472 5.23 34.78 -11.04
C GLN A 472 4.89 36.00 -10.18
N SER A 473 5.58 36.24 -9.07
CA SER A 473 5.19 37.27 -8.10
C SER A 473 6.37 37.98 -7.44
N ARG A 474 6.40 39.31 -7.57
CA ARG A 474 7.35 40.20 -6.88
C ARG A 474 7.29 40.06 -5.36
N THR A 475 6.10 39.94 -4.79
CA THR A 475 5.93 39.77 -3.33
C THR A 475 6.55 38.46 -2.86
N SER A 476 6.36 37.38 -3.59
CA SER A 476 6.98 36.08 -3.28
C SER A 476 8.49 36.13 -3.43
N ALA A 477 9.01 36.78 -4.48
CA ALA A 477 10.45 36.98 -4.66
C ALA A 477 11.09 37.76 -3.49
N LYS A 478 10.41 38.81 -3.00
CA LYS A 478 10.85 39.57 -1.82
C LYS A 478 10.84 38.71 -0.54
N ILE A 479 9.80 37.90 -0.35
CA ILE A 479 9.72 36.98 0.80
C ILE A 479 10.87 35.95 0.74
N VAL A 480 11.19 35.41 -0.44
CA VAL A 480 12.31 34.47 -0.61
C VAL A 480 13.64 35.14 -0.23
N LEU A 481 13.88 36.37 -0.65
CA LEU A 481 15.07 37.12 -0.27
C LEU A 481 15.18 37.33 1.25
N GLN A 482 14.06 37.60 1.91
CA GLN A 482 13.99 37.85 3.35
C GLN A 482 13.84 36.56 4.18
N ALA A 483 13.80 35.39 3.54
CA ALA A 483 13.48 34.13 4.21
C ALA A 483 14.63 33.60 5.07
N HIS A 484 15.88 33.92 4.71
CA HIS A 484 17.07 33.45 5.39
C HIS A 484 18.22 34.45 5.19
N ASP A 485 19.10 34.61 6.18
CA ASP A 485 20.08 35.71 6.24
C ASP A 485 21.06 35.73 5.04
N ASP A 486 21.44 34.56 4.51
CA ASP A 486 22.26 34.42 3.29
C ASP A 486 21.63 33.50 2.22
N VAL A 487 20.37 33.75 1.82
CA VAL A 487 19.72 32.98 0.73
C VAL A 487 20.54 33.02 -0.55
N ILE A 488 21.08 34.19 -0.91
CA ILE A 488 21.84 34.38 -2.14
C ILE A 488 23.14 33.58 -2.13
N GLY A 489 23.93 33.64 -1.05
CA GLY A 489 25.16 32.87 -0.92
C GLY A 489 24.88 31.37 -0.94
N ASN A 490 23.81 30.93 -0.28
CA ASN A 490 23.37 29.54 -0.30
C ASN A 490 22.97 29.07 -1.71
N LEU A 491 22.11 29.81 -2.43
CA LEU A 491 21.73 29.49 -3.81
C LEU A 491 22.94 29.48 -4.76
N THR A 492 23.88 30.41 -4.56
CA THR A 492 25.13 30.46 -5.31
C THR A 492 26.01 29.24 -5.02
N ASN A 493 26.08 28.80 -3.76
CA ASN A 493 26.79 27.58 -3.39
C ASN A 493 26.19 26.35 -4.07
N ILE A 494 24.86 26.24 -4.15
CA ILE A 494 24.19 25.16 -4.90
C ILE A 494 24.63 25.18 -6.37
N LEU A 495 24.73 26.35 -6.99
CA LEU A 495 25.24 26.50 -8.36
C LEU A 495 26.71 26.07 -8.53
N GLY A 496 27.52 26.25 -7.49
CA GLY A 496 28.96 25.98 -7.46
C GLY A 496 29.36 24.53 -7.11
N GLN A 497 28.44 23.69 -6.63
CA GLN A 497 28.72 22.30 -6.26
C GLN A 497 28.99 21.41 -7.49
N VAL A 498 30.27 21.31 -7.88
CA VAL A 498 30.75 20.40 -8.92
C VAL A 498 31.42 19.19 -8.27
N LYS A 499 30.73 18.04 -8.21
CA LYS A 499 31.36 16.73 -7.89
C LYS A 499 31.66 15.94 -9.18
N SER A 500 32.84 16.22 -9.73
CA SER A 500 33.64 15.42 -10.69
C SER A 500 33.34 15.42 -12.21
N LYS A 501 34.41 15.72 -12.96
CA LYS A 501 34.89 15.23 -14.28
C LYS A 501 34.00 15.17 -15.54
N SER A 502 32.77 15.69 -15.58
CA SER A 502 32.09 15.92 -16.88
C SER A 502 32.19 17.38 -17.32
N SER A 503 33.21 17.66 -18.14
CA SER A 503 33.35 18.88 -18.92
C SER A 503 32.11 19.10 -19.79
N ILE A 504 31.25 20.06 -19.44
CA ILE A 504 30.41 20.75 -20.42
C ILE A 504 31.15 22.05 -20.77
N PRO A 505 31.45 22.35 -22.04
CA PRO A 505 32.25 23.52 -22.39
C PRO A 505 31.48 24.80 -22.03
N ALA A 506 31.96 25.51 -21.01
CA ALA A 506 31.44 26.81 -20.60
C ALA A 506 31.84 27.97 -21.55
N ALA A 507 32.48 27.68 -22.68
CA ALA A 507 33.13 28.67 -23.55
C ALA A 507 32.19 29.49 -24.47
N LYS A 508 30.91 29.71 -24.10
CA LYS A 508 30.03 30.60 -24.89
C LYS A 508 28.97 31.37 -24.09
N TYR A 509 29.16 31.56 -22.79
CA TYR A 509 28.13 32.09 -21.87
C TYR A 509 28.39 33.52 -21.37
N THR A 510 28.93 34.39 -22.21
CA THR A 510 28.98 35.82 -21.93
C THR A 510 27.97 36.55 -22.81
N GLY A 511 26.83 36.96 -22.23
CA GLY A 511 26.24 38.22 -22.66
C GLY A 511 24.73 38.37 -22.78
N ASN A 512 23.84 37.43 -22.44
CA ASN A 512 22.40 37.74 -22.50
C ASN A 512 21.54 36.99 -21.47
N PHE A 513 20.64 37.74 -20.82
CA PHE A 513 19.61 37.34 -19.84
C PHE A 513 18.60 36.29 -20.35
N PHE A 514 18.73 35.82 -21.59
CA PHE A 514 17.74 34.98 -22.29
C PHE A 514 18.10 33.47 -22.32
N PHE A 515 19.20 33.06 -21.67
CA PHE A 515 19.85 31.76 -21.98
C PHE A 515 19.54 30.59 -21.03
N PHE A 516 18.82 30.79 -19.92
CA PHE A 516 18.53 29.68 -18.99
C PHE A 516 17.49 28.68 -19.55
N GLY A 517 16.63 29.11 -20.48
CA GLY A 517 15.73 28.22 -21.22
C GLY A 517 16.44 27.19 -22.11
N GLU A 518 17.62 27.49 -22.65
CA GLU A 518 18.36 26.61 -23.56
C GLU A 518 19.17 25.50 -22.84
N LEU A 519 19.39 25.66 -21.51
CA LEU A 519 19.99 24.64 -20.65
C LEU A 519 19.03 23.48 -20.36
N ALA A 520 17.72 23.76 -20.25
CA ALA A 520 16.70 22.74 -20.05
C ALA A 520 16.60 21.80 -21.27
N ASP A 521 16.78 22.33 -22.48
CA ASP A 521 16.59 21.59 -23.73
C ASP A 521 17.79 20.67 -24.06
N ARG A 522 19.03 21.06 -23.67
CA ARG A 522 20.24 20.26 -23.94
C ARG A 522 20.56 19.22 -22.87
N GLY A 523 20.08 19.38 -21.64
CA GLY A 523 20.24 18.39 -20.55
C GLY A 523 19.53 17.05 -20.84
N ASN A 524 18.45 17.07 -21.62
CA ASN A 524 17.72 15.87 -22.05
C ASN A 524 18.46 15.06 -23.14
N LYS A 525 19.41 15.65 -23.86
CA LYS A 525 19.98 15.09 -25.09
C LYS A 525 21.21 14.20 -24.89
N TYR A 526 21.86 14.26 -23.72
CA TYR A 526 23.06 13.47 -23.43
C TYR A 526 22.79 12.42 -22.34
N ARG A 527 23.17 11.16 -22.62
CA ARG A 527 23.07 10.00 -21.71
C ARG A 527 23.97 10.19 -20.48
N ILE A 528 23.51 11.01 -19.55
CA ILE A 528 24.13 11.23 -18.23
C ILE A 528 23.49 10.27 -17.23
N SER A 529 24.32 9.62 -16.39
CA SER A 529 23.89 8.70 -15.33
C SER A 529 22.90 9.36 -14.36
N ALA A 530 21.99 8.58 -13.76
CA ALA A 530 20.89 9.10 -12.95
C ALA A 530 21.34 10.00 -11.78
N SER A 531 22.50 9.71 -11.17
CA SER A 531 23.08 10.53 -10.10
C SER A 531 23.51 11.93 -10.57
N ASN A 532 24.09 12.04 -11.77
CA ASN A 532 24.50 13.34 -12.34
C ASN A 532 23.29 14.16 -12.84
N ARG A 533 22.16 13.54 -13.20
CA ARG A 533 20.92 14.27 -13.53
C ARG A 533 20.35 15.01 -12.31
N ILE A 534 20.30 14.35 -11.16
CA ILE A 534 19.76 14.92 -9.92
C ILE A 534 20.60 16.13 -9.47
N HIS A 535 21.93 16.01 -9.48
CA HIS A 535 22.83 17.12 -9.13
C HIS A 535 22.74 18.31 -10.10
N ASN A 536 22.56 18.05 -11.40
CA ASN A 536 22.35 19.13 -12.37
C ASN A 536 20.97 19.78 -12.25
N ASN A 537 19.93 19.04 -11.88
CA ASN A 537 18.58 19.58 -11.70
C ASN A 537 18.55 20.64 -10.59
N HIS A 538 19.16 20.39 -9.43
CA HIS A 538 19.18 21.38 -8.34
C HIS A 538 19.90 22.68 -8.74
N ARG A 539 20.92 22.60 -9.60
CA ARG A 539 21.63 23.78 -10.14
C ARG A 539 20.75 24.58 -11.10
N ILE A 540 20.07 23.91 -12.02
CA ILE A 540 19.13 24.56 -12.95
C ILE A 540 18.03 25.27 -12.15
N ILE A 541 17.47 24.59 -11.16
CA ILE A 541 16.42 25.14 -10.31
C ILE A 541 16.93 26.35 -9.50
N ALA A 542 18.13 26.28 -8.91
CA ALA A 542 18.72 27.41 -8.19
C ALA A 542 18.93 28.63 -9.11
N ALA A 543 19.33 28.41 -10.36
CA ALA A 543 19.45 29.47 -11.35
C ALA A 543 18.09 30.11 -11.66
N GLN A 544 17.03 29.31 -11.82
CA GLN A 544 15.68 29.82 -12.08
C GLN A 544 15.11 30.62 -10.89
N VAL A 545 15.40 30.21 -9.65
CA VAL A 545 15.05 30.99 -8.46
C VAL A 545 15.74 32.36 -8.49
N LEU A 546 17.04 32.39 -8.74
CA LEU A 546 17.82 33.63 -8.83
C LEU A 546 17.34 34.53 -9.98
N GLU A 547 17.03 33.94 -11.15
CA GLU A 547 16.47 34.64 -12.30
C GLU A 547 15.15 35.32 -11.94
N GLY A 548 14.21 34.59 -11.32
CA GLY A 548 12.93 35.15 -10.87
C GLY A 548 13.11 36.29 -9.86
N ILE A 549 14.05 36.14 -8.91
CA ILE A 549 14.39 37.21 -7.97
C ILE A 549 14.89 38.46 -8.73
N CYS A 550 15.80 38.30 -9.69
CA CYS A 550 16.38 39.41 -10.45
C CYS A 550 15.36 40.13 -11.34
N ILE A 551 14.45 39.39 -12.00
CA ILE A 551 13.41 39.96 -12.89
C ILE A 551 12.55 41.00 -12.15
N HIS A 552 12.17 40.72 -10.91
CA HIS A 552 11.24 41.59 -10.17
C HIS A 552 11.90 42.74 -9.40
N HIS A 553 13.24 42.79 -9.35
CA HIS A 553 13.98 43.79 -8.57
C HIS A 553 14.94 44.66 -9.43
N SER A 554 15.04 44.43 -10.74
CA SER A 554 15.94 45.17 -11.64
C SER A 554 15.62 46.66 -11.81
N ASN A 555 14.40 47.09 -11.48
CA ASN A 555 13.92 48.47 -11.66
C ASN A 555 13.64 49.21 -10.33
N ASP A 556 13.97 48.63 -9.18
CA ASP A 556 13.72 49.27 -7.89
C ASP A 556 14.76 50.32 -7.52
N ASN A 557 14.32 51.45 -6.96
CA ASN A 557 15.16 52.47 -6.34
C ASN A 557 15.64 52.06 -4.92
N ASP A 558 15.40 50.81 -4.51
CA ASP A 558 15.84 50.27 -3.23
C ASP A 558 17.35 49.94 -3.32
N GLU A 559 18.17 50.86 -2.80
CA GLU A 559 19.63 50.84 -2.90
C GLU A 559 20.25 49.56 -2.30
N CYS A 560 19.60 49.00 -1.28
CA CYS A 560 19.97 47.73 -0.65
C CYS A 560 19.77 46.53 -1.61
N LEU A 561 18.69 46.51 -2.38
CA LEU A 561 18.42 45.47 -3.37
C LEU A 561 19.38 45.56 -4.57
N LYS A 562 19.81 46.76 -4.96
CA LYS A 562 20.81 46.96 -6.02
C LYS A 562 22.17 46.37 -5.63
N GLU A 563 22.63 46.59 -4.39
CA GLU A 563 23.87 46.00 -3.88
C GLU A 563 23.78 44.46 -3.86
N VAL A 564 22.66 43.91 -3.38
CA VAL A 564 22.42 42.46 -3.41
C VAL A 564 22.40 41.93 -4.83
N MET A 565 21.77 42.61 -5.79
CA MET A 565 21.75 42.20 -7.21
C MET A 565 23.13 42.27 -7.88
N VAL A 566 23.94 43.28 -7.56
CA VAL A 566 25.33 43.38 -8.03
C VAL A 566 26.16 42.22 -7.47
N ASP A 567 26.00 41.90 -6.18
CA ASP A 567 26.67 40.76 -5.54
C ASP A 567 26.19 39.41 -6.12
N VAL A 568 24.89 39.22 -6.35
CA VAL A 568 24.30 38.06 -7.04
C VAL A 568 24.92 37.90 -8.42
N MET A 569 24.91 38.96 -9.24
CA MET A 569 25.44 38.93 -10.60
C MET A 569 26.95 38.69 -10.62
N HIS A 570 27.70 39.29 -9.68
CA HIS A 570 29.12 39.06 -9.53
C HIS A 570 29.43 37.61 -9.13
N LYS A 571 28.68 37.05 -8.17
CA LYS A 571 28.80 35.67 -7.69
C LYS A 571 28.41 34.63 -8.76
N ILE A 572 27.33 34.86 -9.50
CA ILE A 572 26.93 34.03 -10.66
C ILE A 572 28.02 34.09 -11.72
N THR A 573 28.49 35.28 -12.09
CA THR A 573 29.55 35.47 -13.09
C THR A 573 30.85 34.77 -12.66
N LYS A 574 31.21 34.84 -11.39
CA LYS A 574 32.38 34.16 -10.82
C LYS A 574 32.22 32.63 -10.79
N SER A 575 31.03 32.12 -10.48
CA SER A 575 30.71 30.68 -10.47
C SER A 575 30.69 30.09 -11.89
N VAL A 576 30.19 30.84 -12.88
CA VAL A 576 30.24 30.47 -14.30
C VAL A 576 31.67 30.54 -14.83
N ASN A 577 32.43 31.60 -14.49
CA ASN A 577 33.80 31.78 -14.94
C ASN A 577 34.79 30.80 -14.30
N SER A 578 34.60 30.37 -13.05
CA SER A 578 35.44 29.34 -12.41
C SER A 578 35.23 27.94 -13.02
N GLN A 579 34.15 27.73 -13.77
CA GLN A 579 33.86 26.51 -14.53
C GLN A 579 34.42 26.57 -15.98
N CYS A 580 34.87 27.75 -16.42
CA CYS A 580 35.59 27.95 -17.67
C CYS A 580 37.10 27.72 -17.45
N ASN A 581 37.62 26.60 -17.93
CA ASN A 581 39.05 26.33 -17.93
C ASN A 581 39.77 27.34 -18.86
N PRO A 582 40.75 28.15 -18.39
CA PRO A 582 41.45 29.13 -19.23
C PRO A 582 42.30 28.50 -20.36
N TRP A 583 42.50 27.17 -20.32
CA TRP A 583 43.42 26.45 -21.20
C TRP A 583 42.82 25.93 -22.52
N ARG A 584 41.58 26.30 -22.88
CA ARG A 584 40.94 25.84 -24.14
C ARG A 584 40.70 26.94 -25.19
N LEU A 585 41.37 28.09 -25.08
CA LEU A 585 41.30 29.17 -26.08
C LEU A 585 42.53 29.26 -27.01
N LYS A 586 43.33 28.20 -27.10
CA LYS A 586 44.33 28.04 -28.17
C LYS A 586 44.06 26.75 -28.94
N LEU A 587 43.20 26.88 -29.95
CA LEU A 587 43.30 26.23 -31.27
C LEU A 587 42.23 26.83 -32.19
#